data_AF-M7PK64-F1
#
_entry.id   AF-M7PK64-F1
#
_cell.length_a   1.000
_cell.length_b   1.000
_cell.length_c   1.000
_cell.angle_alpha   90.00
_cell.angle_beta   90.00
_cell.angle_gamma   90.00
#
_symmetry.space_group_name_H-M   'P 1'
#
loop_
_entity.id
_entity.type
_entity.pdbx_description
1 polymer ?
#
loop_
_entity_poly.entity_id
_entity_poly.type
_entity_poly.pdbx_seq_one_letter_code
_entity_poly.pdbx_strand_id
1 'polypeptide(L)'
;MFLQFIDLEEIISNLQENPQKDIKCSKIRNILASKACRSSIMIGDALVLSTMKNIVKHMGEMNNPWNCPHGRPTIRMIGKIS
;
A
#
# COMPACT_ATOMS: atom_id res chain seq x y z
N MET A 1 15.45 -16.24 -1.98
CA MET A 1 14.62 -15.07 -2.34
C MET A 1 15.09 -14.55 -3.71
N PHE A 2 14.89 -15.33 -4.77
CA PHE A 2 15.32 -14.92 -6.11
C PHE A 2 14.09 -14.77 -7.01
N LEU A 3 14.12 -13.77 -7.87
CA LEU A 3 13.18 -13.62 -8.97
C LEU A 3 13.41 -14.78 -9.93
N GLN A 4 12.32 -15.40 -10.37
CA GLN A 4 12.31 -16.52 -11.29
C GLN A 4 11.76 -16.06 -12.64
N PHE A 5 11.94 -16.87 -13.68
CA PHE A 5 11.48 -16.55 -15.02
C PHE A 5 9.99 -16.18 -15.08
N ILE A 6 9.16 -16.87 -14.29
CA ILE A 6 7.72 -16.58 -14.16
C ILE A 6 7.41 -15.17 -13.64
N ASP A 7 8.30 -14.60 -12.79
CA ASP A 7 8.14 -13.23 -12.29
C ASP A 7 8.35 -12.20 -13.42
N LEU A 8 9.22 -12.52 -14.40
CA LEU A 8 9.47 -11.68 -15.58
C LEU A 8 8.31 -11.78 -16.57
N GLU A 9 7.77 -12.99 -16.81
CA GLU A 9 6.58 -13.18 -17.65
C GLU A 9 5.38 -12.38 -17.13
N GLU A 10 5.15 -12.37 -15.81
CA GLU A 10 4.08 -11.57 -15.19
C GLU A 10 4.29 -10.07 -15.47
N ILE A 11 5.53 -9.57 -15.38
CA ILE A 11 5.84 -8.15 -15.64
C ILE A 11 5.59 -7.81 -17.10
N ILE A 12 6.06 -8.63 -18.04
CA ILE A 12 5.89 -8.40 -19.48
C ILE A 12 4.41 -8.37 -19.84
N SER A 13 3.63 -9.34 -19.36
CA SER A 13 2.18 -9.39 -19.60
C SER A 13 1.49 -8.11 -19.10
N ASN A 14 1.79 -7.68 -17.87
CA ASN A 14 1.20 -6.48 -17.30
C ASN A 14 1.61 -5.20 -18.04
N LEU A 15 2.84 -5.12 -18.55
CA LEU A 15 3.35 -3.96 -19.31
C LEU A 15 2.66 -3.81 -20.66
N GLN A 16 2.36 -4.91 -21.34
CA GLN A 16 1.61 -4.89 -22.59
C GLN A 16 0.19 -4.36 -22.39
N GLU A 17 -0.44 -4.68 -21.26
CA GLU A 17 -1.78 -4.20 -20.92
C GLU A 17 -1.79 -2.73 -20.45
N ASN A 18 -0.77 -2.29 -19.70
CA ASN A 18 -0.74 -0.97 -19.08
C ASN A 18 0.66 -0.31 -19.14
N PRO A 19 1.10 0.19 -20.31
CA PRO A 19 2.48 0.64 -20.52
C PRO A 19 2.95 1.82 -19.65
N GLN A 20 2.03 2.63 -19.14
CA GLN A 20 2.34 3.84 -18.37
C GLN A 20 2.28 3.66 -16.84
N LYS A 21 2.05 2.43 -16.35
CA LYS A 21 1.88 2.18 -14.92
C LYS A 21 3.16 1.61 -14.30
N ASP A 22 3.43 2.01 -13.06
CA ASP A 22 4.45 1.35 -12.25
C ASP A 22 4.03 -0.11 -11.98
N ILE A 23 4.60 -1.04 -12.75
CA ILE A 23 4.24 -2.45 -12.77
C ILE A 23 5.26 -3.26 -11.98
N LYS A 24 4.74 -4.11 -11.10
CA LYS A 24 5.51 -5.06 -10.29
C LYS A 24 4.83 -6.41 -10.34
N CYS A 25 5.61 -7.48 -10.44
CA CYS A 25 5.07 -8.83 -10.26
C CYS A 25 4.50 -9.03 -8.85
N SER A 26 3.65 -10.03 -8.71
CA SER A 26 3.00 -10.45 -7.47
C SER A 26 3.99 -10.71 -6.35
N LYS A 27 5.12 -11.39 -6.63
CA LYS A 27 6.16 -11.66 -5.64
C LYS A 27 6.76 -10.37 -5.08
N ILE A 28 7.14 -9.42 -5.93
CA ILE A 28 7.69 -8.12 -5.48
C ILE A 28 6.62 -7.35 -4.69
N ARG A 29 5.37 -7.34 -5.17
CA ARG A 29 4.25 -6.69 -4.48
C ARG A 29 4.05 -7.23 -3.06
N ASN A 30 4.11 -8.56 -2.89
CA ASN A 30 3.98 -9.22 -1.59
C ASN A 30 5.14 -8.90 -0.64
N ILE A 31 6.37 -8.84 -1.17
CA ILE A 31 7.55 -8.44 -0.39
C ILE A 31 7.42 -6.99 0.07
N LEU A 32 7.02 -6.08 -0.82
CA LEU A 32 6.81 -4.67 -0.47
C LEU A 32 5.68 -4.48 0.54
N ALA A 33 4.56 -5.20 0.36
CA ALA A 33 3.45 -5.21 1.31
C ALA A 33 3.92 -5.67 2.71
N SER A 34 4.67 -6.77 2.76
CA SER A 34 5.23 -7.31 4.01
C SER A 34 6.18 -6.32 4.69
N LYS A 35 7.08 -5.69 3.91
CA LYS A 35 8.00 -4.66 4.41
C LYS A 35 7.22 -3.47 4.98
N ALA A 36 6.27 -2.92 4.24
CA ALA A 36 5.44 -1.81 4.68
C ALA A 36 4.68 -2.12 5.98
N CYS A 37 4.13 -3.33 6.10
CA CYS A 37 3.44 -3.77 7.31
C CYS A 37 4.36 -3.81 8.54
N ARG A 38 5.58 -4.34 8.37
CA ARG A 38 6.55 -4.47 9.48
C ARG A 38 7.22 -3.15 9.87
N SER A 39 7.28 -2.18 8.96
CA SER A 39 7.86 -0.85 9.24
C SER A 39 6.81 0.20 9.65
N SER A 40 5.53 -0.15 9.64
CA SER A 40 4.45 0.78 9.99
C SER A 40 4.30 0.92 11.50
N ILE A 41 3.62 2.00 11.91
CA ILE A 41 3.15 2.19 13.29
C ILE A 41 2.25 1.03 13.68
N MET A 42 2.43 0.52 14.90
CA MET A 42 1.70 -0.62 15.42
C MET A 42 0.47 -0.18 16.21
N ILE A 43 -0.54 -1.04 16.25
CA ILE A 43 -1.68 -0.85 17.14
C ILE A 43 -1.17 -0.92 18.59
N GLY A 44 -1.53 0.10 19.38
CA GLY A 44 -1.08 0.26 20.76
C GLY A 44 0.03 1.29 20.95
N ASP A 45 0.66 1.76 19.86
CA ASP A 45 1.67 2.82 19.95
C ASP A 45 1.04 4.15 20.36
N ALA A 46 1.62 4.82 21.37
CA ALA A 46 1.23 6.17 21.74
C ALA A 46 1.77 7.18 20.71
N LEU A 47 0.88 8.03 20.17
CA LEU A 47 1.24 9.01 19.16
C LEU A 47 1.01 10.43 19.65
N VAL A 48 1.90 11.34 19.25
CA VAL A 48 1.70 12.79 19.41
C VAL A 48 0.83 13.33 18.27
N LEU A 49 0.14 14.46 18.53
CA LEU A 49 -0.81 15.04 17.58
C LEU A 49 -0.18 15.38 16.21
N SER A 50 1.09 15.81 16.20
CA SER A 50 1.82 16.10 14.94
C SER A 50 1.97 14.84 14.08
N THR A 51 2.34 13.71 14.68
CA THR A 51 2.44 12.42 13.98
C THR A 51 1.09 11.98 13.43
N MET A 52 0.03 12.06 14.23
CA MET A 52 -1.33 11.72 13.78
C MET A 52 -1.75 12.54 12.56
N LYS A 53 -1.53 13.87 12.59
CA LYS A 53 -1.82 14.76 11.46
C LYS A 53 -1.02 14.40 10.21
N ASN A 54 0.26 14.09 10.36
CA ASN A 54 1.12 13.70 9.23
C ASN A 54 0.65 12.39 8.58
N ILE A 55 0.21 11.41 9.37
CA ILE A 55 -0.35 10.16 8.84
C ILE A 55 -1.55 10.47 7.93
N VAL A 56 -2.54 11.21 8.44
CA VAL A 56 -3.74 11.54 7.67
C VAL A 56 -3.41 12.36 6.41
N LYS A 57 -2.47 13.31 6.51
CA LYS A 57 -2.00 14.09 5.37
C LYS A 57 -1.40 13.20 4.28
N HIS A 58 -0.44 12.34 4.63
CA HIS A 58 0.19 11.44 3.67
C HIS A 58 -0.82 10.48 3.04
N MET A 59 -1.80 10.00 3.80
CA MET A 59 -2.88 9.20 3.24
C MET A 59 -3.70 9.98 2.19
N GLY A 60 -3.95 11.27 2.41
CA GLY A 60 -4.63 12.13 1.43
C GLY A 60 -3.88 12.32 0.11
N GLU A 61 -2.56 12.07 0.09
CA GLU A 61 -1.70 12.19 -1.10
C GLU A 61 -1.57 10.85 -1.87
N MET A 62 -2.09 9.74 -1.32
CA MET A 62 -2.01 8.42 -1.96
C MET A 62 -3.11 8.23 -3.02
N ASN A 63 -2.80 7.48 -4.07
CA ASN A 63 -3.77 7.13 -5.12
C ASN A 63 -4.93 6.26 -4.61
N ASN A 64 -4.70 5.38 -3.63
CA ASN A 64 -5.71 4.46 -3.10
C ASN A 64 -5.59 4.33 -1.57
N PRO A 65 -6.04 5.32 -0.80
CA PRO A 65 -5.85 5.36 0.65
C PRO A 65 -6.89 4.57 1.42
N TRP A 66 -7.78 3.82 0.76
CA TRP A 66 -8.95 3.17 1.36
C TRP A 66 -8.68 1.75 1.87
N ASN A 67 -7.63 1.12 1.34
CA ASN A 67 -7.19 -0.22 1.70
C ASN A 67 -5.66 -0.27 1.80
N CYS A 68 -5.15 -1.04 2.77
CA CYS A 68 -3.72 -1.33 2.82
C CYS A 68 -3.33 -2.29 1.68
N PRO A 69 -2.03 -2.50 1.41
CA PRO A 69 -1.56 -3.43 0.37
C PRO A 69 -2.05 -4.89 0.52
N HIS A 70 -2.56 -5.27 1.70
CA HIS A 70 -3.15 -6.59 1.99
C HIS A 70 -4.69 -6.59 1.90
N GLY A 71 -5.32 -5.47 1.52
CA GLY A 71 -6.77 -5.35 1.39
C GLY A 71 -7.53 -4.99 2.67
N ARG A 72 -6.85 -4.67 3.79
CA ARG A 72 -7.55 -4.25 5.01
C ARG A 72 -8.03 -2.80 4.89
N PRO A 73 -9.24 -2.48 5.40
CA PRO A 73 -9.69 -1.10 5.60
C PRO A 73 -8.63 -0.22 6.25
N THR A 74 -8.44 0.99 5.75
CA THR A 74 -7.57 2.01 6.39
C THR A 74 -8.36 3.20 6.94
N ILE A 75 -9.37 3.68 6.20
CA ILE A 75 -10.25 4.78 6.61
C ILE A 75 -11.71 4.37 6.45
N ARG A 76 -12.57 4.79 7.38
CA ARG A 76 -14.03 4.61 7.31
C ARG A 76 -14.73 5.88 7.77
N MET A 77 -15.88 6.17 7.15
CA MET A 77 -16.74 7.28 7.53
C MET A 77 -17.55 6.86 8.77
N ILE A 78 -17.48 7.63 9.85
CA ILE A 78 -18.16 7.30 11.11
C ILE A 78 -19.58 7.87 11.20
N GLY A 79 -19.93 8.84 10.34
CA GLY A 79 -21.23 9.48 10.31
C GLY A 79 -21.16 10.80 9.54
N LYS A 80 -22.32 11.40 9.30
CA LYS A 80 -22.45 12.77 8.82
C LYS A 80 -22.79 13.65 10.02
N ILE A 81 -22.10 14.77 10.15
CA ILE A 81 -22.45 15.80 11.12
C ILE A 81 -23.34 16.78 10.35
N SER A 82 -24.63 16.75 10.64
CA SER A 82 -25.66 17.66 10.13
C SER A 82 -25.72 18.93 10.97
#